data_AF-A0AA35YIJ1-F1
#
_entry.id   AF-A0AA35YIJ1-F1
#
_cell.length_a   1.000
_cell.length_b   1.000
_cell.length_c   1.000
_cell.angle_alpha   90.00
_cell.angle_beta   90.00
_cell.angle_gamma   90.00
#
_symmetry.space_group_name_H-M   'P 1'
#
loop_
_entity.id
_entity.type
_entity.pdbx_description
1 polymer ?
#
loop_
_entity_poly.entity_id
_entity_poly.type
_entity_poly.pdbx_seq_one_letter_code
_entity_poly.pdbx_strand_id
1 'polypeptide(L)'
;MKAGFLQRYSLKLSKGQCERVRTLAFTLIDGKLTDHYVRIWDYGNEVLRSNLGSTVEIGVDVNPDAKYFKRIYICLKALKEGWLKGCRKVIDLDGCFLKGKVKGELLAAIGRDGNNQIYPIAWAVVNVENKDNWKWFIELLQSDIETVQENGLTLISNQHKGLLEAIKEVMPHAEHRQRAHHICANFYKRFSGEIYKTLFWQAAKSTTDQEFKNNMEKMKELNNDAYDDLIKRNPKTWCRAYFETDRACEAVENGISKSFNSAIIGARGKPLITMLEEIRLHVMERFDAMIRNTNSWKTIVVPNIIKKMRKWHKKMRNWIVIPSGPLLEVRNGYEGYMVNLEGWACTCRLWVLSGLPCVNACAAINHTHQNLLDYTKYPTVSGKGKIKKCHNCLQEGHNARTCKNEKVVPPPKEKKPPGRPKKTNSDERPSRGPSAATSGGRGGKGPTGARGGRGSSAGTSSGRGVPITQDDGVAETQDVVPETQFDIENANLEDQSNVVGGIGIDVPVIRAKLKPRKPSERII
;
A
#
# COMPACT_ATOMS: atom_id res chain seq x y z
N MET A 1 -5.99 -7.10 35.47
CA MET A 1 -6.26 -8.47 35.99
C MET A 1 -6.45 -8.45 37.51
N LYS A 2 -5.40 -8.36 38.35
CA LYS A 2 -5.50 -8.37 39.84
C LYS A 2 -6.69 -7.58 40.40
N ALA A 3 -6.75 -6.28 40.13
CA ALA A 3 -7.83 -5.40 40.63
C ALA A 3 -9.24 -5.90 40.25
N GLY A 4 -9.44 -6.37 39.01
CA GLY A 4 -10.73 -6.91 38.56
C GLY A 4 -11.12 -8.25 39.20
N PHE A 5 -10.14 -9.08 39.61
CA PHE A 5 -10.42 -10.31 40.38
C PHE A 5 -10.80 -9.99 41.83
N LEU A 6 -10.11 -9.03 42.45
CA LEU A 6 -10.47 -8.55 43.78
C LEU A 6 -11.85 -7.86 43.79
N GLN A 7 -12.16 -7.06 42.77
CA GLN A 7 -13.41 -6.31 42.68
C GLN A 7 -14.64 -7.16 42.32
N ARG A 8 -14.48 -8.26 41.55
CA ARG A 8 -15.61 -9.13 41.14
C ARG A 8 -15.79 -10.39 41.97
N TYR A 9 -14.73 -10.89 42.60
CA TYR A 9 -14.74 -12.20 43.27
C TYR A 9 -14.12 -12.16 44.68
N SER A 10 -13.75 -10.97 45.19
CA SER A 10 -13.05 -10.79 46.47
C SER A 10 -11.69 -11.51 46.61
N LEU A 11 -11.15 -12.06 45.51
CA LEU A 11 -9.92 -12.86 45.50
C LEU A 11 -8.66 -12.00 45.37
N LYS A 12 -7.84 -11.95 46.42
CA LYS A 12 -6.47 -11.40 46.38
C LYS A 12 -5.52 -12.40 45.71
N LEU A 13 -5.22 -12.20 44.42
CA LEU A 13 -4.27 -13.02 43.66
C LEU A 13 -2.85 -12.44 43.66
N SER A 14 -1.86 -13.30 43.90
CA SER A 14 -0.43 -13.01 43.69
C SER A 14 -0.10 -12.80 42.20
N LYS A 15 1.10 -12.28 41.90
CA LYS A 15 1.54 -12.06 40.50
C LYS A 15 1.61 -13.40 39.75
N GLY A 16 2.29 -14.39 40.34
CA GLY A 16 2.41 -15.74 39.77
C GLY A 16 1.07 -16.49 39.63
N GLN A 17 0.08 -16.29 40.52
CA GLN A 17 -1.26 -16.85 40.31
C GLN A 17 -1.95 -16.23 39.08
N CYS A 18 -1.90 -14.90 38.92
CA CYS A 18 -2.43 -14.26 37.71
C CYS A 18 -1.72 -14.73 36.44
N GLU A 19 -0.40 -14.95 36.49
CA GLU A 19 0.38 -15.45 35.36
C GLU A 19 0.05 -16.92 35.03
N ARG A 20 -0.11 -17.79 36.03
CA ARG A 20 -0.57 -19.18 35.82
C ARG A 20 -1.99 -19.25 35.25
N VAL A 21 -2.94 -18.50 35.81
CA VAL A 21 -4.33 -18.45 35.31
C VAL A 21 -4.38 -17.88 33.89
N ARG A 22 -3.60 -16.83 33.59
CA ARG A 22 -3.45 -16.29 32.24
C ARG A 22 -2.90 -17.33 31.26
N THR A 23 -1.84 -18.03 31.64
CA THR A 23 -1.22 -19.07 30.80
C THR A 23 -2.16 -20.24 30.54
N LEU A 24 -2.90 -20.70 31.57
CA LEU A 24 -3.92 -21.73 31.43
C LEU A 24 -5.05 -21.29 30.51
N ALA A 25 -5.61 -20.09 30.69
CA ALA A 25 -6.67 -19.55 29.82
C ALA A 25 -6.23 -19.47 28.35
N PHE A 26 -5.02 -18.95 28.06
CA PHE A 26 -4.48 -18.98 26.70
C PHE A 26 -4.20 -20.40 26.20
N THR A 27 -3.93 -21.38 27.07
CA THR A 27 -3.70 -22.77 26.64
C THR A 27 -5.01 -23.52 26.36
N LEU A 28 -6.10 -23.12 27.00
CA LEU A 28 -7.46 -23.61 26.71
C LEU A 28 -8.06 -22.98 25.44
N ILE A 29 -7.70 -21.73 25.12
CA ILE A 29 -8.16 -21.01 23.93
C ILE A 29 -7.31 -21.35 22.70
N ASP A 30 -5.98 -21.30 22.84
CA ASP A 30 -5.03 -21.42 21.72
C ASP A 30 -4.48 -22.85 21.51
N GLY A 31 -4.63 -23.73 22.50
CA GLY A 31 -3.83 -24.96 22.63
C GLY A 31 -2.44 -24.73 23.24
N LYS A 32 -1.65 -25.80 23.34
CA LYS A 32 -0.23 -25.75 23.72
C LYS A 32 0.62 -25.43 22.50
N LEU A 33 1.82 -24.88 22.73
CA LEU A 33 2.75 -24.55 21.65
C LEU A 33 3.24 -25.79 20.89
N THR A 34 3.35 -26.94 21.56
CA THR A 34 3.60 -28.27 20.96
C THR A 34 2.62 -28.60 19.84
N ASP A 35 1.35 -28.31 20.06
CA ASP A 35 0.24 -28.73 19.20
C ASP A 35 0.25 -27.95 17.88
N HIS A 36 0.84 -26.75 17.90
CA HIS A 36 1.11 -25.94 16.69
C HIS A 36 2.34 -26.42 15.92
N TYR A 37 3.38 -26.92 16.61
CA TYR A 37 4.57 -27.47 15.94
C TYR A 37 4.29 -28.80 15.26
N VAL A 38 3.47 -29.69 15.85
CA VAL A 38 3.05 -30.95 15.20
C VAL A 38 2.34 -30.66 13.87
N ARG A 39 1.50 -29.62 13.83
CA ARG A 39 0.68 -29.26 12.66
C ARG A 39 1.38 -28.37 11.62
N ILE A 40 2.69 -28.12 11.75
CA ILE A 40 3.41 -27.25 10.81
C ILE A 40 3.54 -27.88 9.40
N TRP A 41 3.62 -29.21 9.32
CA TRP A 41 3.61 -29.95 8.06
C TRP A 41 2.22 -29.99 7.43
N ASP A 42 1.15 -30.25 8.21
CA ASP A 42 -0.24 -30.12 7.73
C ASP A 42 -0.46 -28.75 7.10
N TYR A 43 0.05 -27.71 7.77
CA TYR A 43 -0.07 -26.32 7.34
C TYR A 43 0.67 -26.06 6.02
N GLY A 44 1.93 -26.45 5.91
CA GLY A 44 2.70 -26.29 4.68
C GLY A 44 2.10 -27.06 3.51
N ASN A 45 1.69 -28.32 3.75
CA ASN A 45 1.02 -29.16 2.77
C ASN A 45 -0.31 -28.54 2.31
N GLU A 46 -1.12 -27.98 3.21
CA GLU A 46 -2.37 -27.30 2.85
C GLU A 46 -2.14 -26.03 2.04
N VAL A 47 -1.10 -25.23 2.36
CA VAL A 47 -0.71 -24.07 1.55
C VAL A 47 -0.27 -24.49 0.14
N LEU A 48 0.54 -25.54 0.01
CA LEU A 48 0.99 -26.06 -1.29
C LEU A 48 -0.16 -26.67 -2.11
N ARG A 49 -1.06 -27.43 -1.45
CA ARG A 49 -2.26 -28.04 -2.06
C ARG A 49 -3.25 -26.99 -2.56
N SER A 50 -3.42 -25.89 -1.83
CA SER A 50 -4.35 -24.81 -2.17
C SER A 50 -3.76 -23.76 -3.12
N ASN A 51 -2.43 -23.62 -3.18
CA ASN A 51 -1.73 -22.60 -3.97
C ASN A 51 -0.55 -23.22 -4.77
N LEU A 52 -0.86 -24.16 -5.67
CA LEU A 52 0.11 -24.94 -6.45
C LEU A 52 1.23 -24.09 -7.10
N GLY A 53 2.48 -24.42 -6.78
CA GLY A 53 3.70 -23.70 -7.22
C GLY A 53 4.11 -22.54 -6.31
N SER A 54 3.47 -22.41 -5.14
CA SER A 54 4.04 -21.68 -4.00
C SER A 54 5.22 -22.47 -3.41
N THR A 55 6.05 -21.80 -2.63
CA THR A 55 7.22 -22.37 -1.94
C THR A 55 6.96 -22.36 -0.45
N VAL A 56 7.06 -23.52 0.20
CA VAL A 56 6.96 -23.64 1.67
C VAL A 56 8.03 -24.61 2.16
N GLU A 57 9.06 -24.08 2.81
CA GLU A 57 10.20 -24.86 3.28
C GLU A 57 10.26 -24.89 4.81
N ILE A 58 10.39 -26.09 5.38
CA ILE A 58 10.36 -26.32 6.83
C ILE A 58 11.71 -26.89 7.27
N GLY A 59 12.55 -26.03 7.86
CA GLY A 59 13.80 -26.43 8.48
C GLY A 59 13.57 -27.09 9.84
N VAL A 60 14.26 -28.20 10.07
CA VAL A 60 14.32 -28.91 11.36
C VAL A 60 15.75 -29.04 11.85
N ASP A 61 15.93 -29.08 13.16
CA ASP A 61 17.12 -29.64 13.79
C ASP A 61 16.86 -31.13 14.10
N VAL A 62 17.76 -32.01 13.68
CA VAL A 62 17.64 -33.47 13.86
C VAL A 62 18.55 -33.90 15.00
N ASN A 63 17.95 -34.25 16.13
CA ASN A 63 18.64 -34.87 17.27
C ASN A 63 18.41 -36.39 17.24
N PRO A 64 19.20 -37.21 17.98
CA PRO A 64 19.03 -38.67 18.00
C PRO A 64 17.61 -39.12 18.37
N ASP A 65 16.97 -38.42 19.31
CA ASP A 65 15.66 -38.82 19.87
C ASP A 65 14.46 -38.24 19.10
N ALA A 66 14.64 -37.12 18.39
CA ALA A 66 13.54 -36.37 17.77
C ALA A 66 14.00 -35.31 16.74
N LYS A 67 13.09 -34.98 15.81
CA LYS A 67 13.20 -33.81 14.93
C LYS A 67 12.47 -32.62 15.55
N TYR A 68 13.14 -31.49 15.66
CA TYR A 68 12.62 -30.27 16.26
C TYR A 68 12.40 -29.19 15.19
N PHE A 69 11.27 -28.48 15.26
CA PHE A 69 11.00 -27.35 14.37
C PHE A 69 12.00 -26.21 14.60
N LYS A 70 12.71 -25.80 13.54
CA LYS A 70 13.71 -24.73 13.56
C LYS A 70 13.22 -23.45 12.88
N ARG A 71 12.66 -23.59 11.67
CA ARG A 71 12.24 -22.48 10.81
C ARG A 71 11.20 -22.89 9.76
N ILE A 72 10.36 -21.96 9.33
CA ILE A 72 9.49 -22.11 8.13
C ILE A 72 9.62 -20.87 7.25
N TYR A 73 9.71 -21.07 5.94
CA TYR A 73 9.66 -20.05 4.89
C TYR A 73 8.37 -20.21 4.08
N ILE A 74 7.75 -19.09 3.65
CA ILE A 74 6.57 -19.08 2.79
C ILE A 74 6.72 -18.00 1.72
N CYS A 75 6.64 -18.38 0.44
CA CYS A 75 6.35 -17.48 -0.67
C CYS A 75 5.19 -18.03 -1.50
N LEU A 76 4.09 -17.28 -1.59
CA LEU A 76 2.94 -17.70 -2.39
C LEU A 76 3.16 -17.36 -3.87
N LYS A 77 2.82 -18.27 -4.77
CA LYS A 77 3.04 -18.14 -6.23
C LYS A 77 2.59 -16.78 -6.80
N ALA A 78 1.40 -16.33 -6.39
CA ALA A 78 0.84 -15.05 -6.85
C ALA A 78 1.66 -13.82 -6.43
N LEU A 79 2.41 -13.91 -5.31
CA LEU A 79 3.27 -12.84 -4.81
C LEU A 79 4.57 -12.77 -5.61
N LYS A 80 5.29 -13.90 -5.77
CA LYS A 80 6.50 -13.93 -6.61
C LYS A 80 6.19 -13.57 -8.05
N GLU A 81 5.16 -14.16 -8.68
CA GLU A 81 4.77 -13.80 -10.04
C GLU A 81 4.36 -12.31 -10.18
N GLY A 82 3.56 -11.77 -9.27
CA GLY A 82 3.11 -10.38 -9.36
C GLY A 82 4.23 -9.36 -9.06
N TRP A 83 5.19 -9.72 -8.20
CA TRP A 83 6.40 -8.93 -8.01
C TRP A 83 7.29 -8.96 -9.26
N LEU A 84 7.50 -10.14 -9.84
CA LEU A 84 8.26 -10.31 -11.07
C LEU A 84 7.65 -9.53 -12.25
N LYS A 85 6.33 -9.54 -12.40
CA LYS A 85 5.59 -8.94 -13.54
C LYS A 85 5.29 -7.44 -13.39
N GLY A 86 5.16 -6.90 -12.18
CA GLY A 86 4.61 -5.55 -11.97
C GLY A 86 5.19 -4.71 -10.83
N CYS A 87 6.20 -5.21 -10.11
CA CYS A 87 6.88 -4.45 -9.06
C CYS A 87 8.25 -3.95 -9.48
N ARG A 88 8.72 -2.93 -8.75
CA ARG A 88 10.10 -2.43 -8.84
C ARG A 88 11.05 -3.51 -8.35
N LYS A 89 12.23 -3.60 -8.95
CA LYS A 89 13.29 -4.56 -8.58
C LYS A 89 14.04 -4.12 -7.32
N VAL A 90 13.27 -3.88 -6.27
CA VAL A 90 13.71 -3.39 -4.96
C VAL A 90 13.00 -4.20 -3.88
N ILE A 91 13.77 -4.78 -2.97
CA ILE A 91 13.27 -5.57 -1.84
C ILE A 91 13.80 -4.94 -0.54
N ASP A 92 12.90 -4.67 0.39
CA ASP A 92 13.22 -4.29 1.77
C ASP A 92 13.25 -5.56 2.63
N LEU A 93 14.38 -5.81 3.29
CA LEU A 93 14.64 -6.95 4.16
C LEU A 93 14.64 -6.49 5.62
N ASP A 94 13.75 -7.09 6.42
CA ASP A 94 13.55 -6.73 7.82
C ASP A 94 13.25 -7.96 8.69
N GLY A 95 13.92 -8.05 9.84
CA GLY A 95 13.61 -8.99 10.91
C GLY A 95 12.79 -8.29 11.99
N CYS A 96 11.84 -8.99 12.60
CA CYS A 96 11.14 -8.46 13.76
C CYS A 96 10.73 -9.52 14.80
N PHE A 97 11.09 -9.26 16.06
CA PHE A 97 10.74 -10.10 17.20
C PHE A 97 9.25 -10.46 17.26
N LEU A 98 8.98 -11.74 17.52
CA LEU A 98 7.66 -12.22 17.93
C LEU A 98 7.31 -11.71 19.33
N LYS A 99 6.02 -11.60 19.61
CA LYS A 99 5.46 -11.00 20.84
C LYS A 99 4.64 -11.98 21.69
N GLY A 100 4.30 -13.15 21.14
CA GLY A 100 3.45 -14.15 21.78
C GLY A 100 4.15 -15.16 22.68
N LYS A 101 3.53 -16.34 22.82
CA LYS A 101 4.13 -17.55 23.41
C LYS A 101 5.38 -17.99 22.63
N VAL A 102 5.28 -17.98 21.30
CA VAL A 102 6.39 -18.26 20.37
C VAL A 102 7.53 -17.26 20.59
N LYS A 103 8.78 -17.74 20.57
CA LYS A 103 10.01 -16.94 20.61
C LYS A 103 10.77 -17.10 19.29
N GLY A 104 11.74 -16.22 19.09
CA GLY A 104 12.33 -15.98 17.77
C GLY A 104 11.62 -14.84 17.03
N GLU A 105 11.73 -14.86 15.71
CA GLU A 105 11.55 -13.67 14.87
C GLU A 105 10.84 -14.00 13.56
N LEU A 106 10.17 -13.00 13.00
CA LEU A 106 9.65 -13.04 11.64
C LEU A 106 10.59 -12.24 10.73
N LEU A 107 11.20 -12.90 9.75
CA LEU A 107 11.91 -12.28 8.64
C LEU A 107 10.92 -12.01 7.50
N ALA A 108 11.06 -10.88 6.81
CA ALA A 108 10.17 -10.53 5.70
C ALA A 108 10.92 -9.90 4.52
N ALA A 109 10.47 -10.24 3.31
CA ALA A 109 10.88 -9.64 2.04
C ALA A 109 9.72 -8.80 1.49
N ILE A 110 9.88 -7.47 1.53
CA ILE A 110 8.83 -6.50 1.20
C ILE A 110 9.24 -5.67 -0.01
N GLY A 111 8.64 -5.96 -1.16
CA GLY A 111 8.81 -5.19 -2.38
C GLY A 111 7.97 -3.91 -2.44
N ARG A 112 8.11 -3.18 -3.55
CA ARG A 112 7.35 -1.97 -3.84
C ARG A 112 6.74 -2.05 -5.24
N ASP A 113 5.42 -1.86 -5.35
CA ASP A 113 4.72 -1.88 -6.64
C ASP A 113 4.99 -0.65 -7.51
N GLY A 114 4.53 -0.67 -8.77
CA GLY A 114 4.60 0.50 -9.66
C GLY A 114 3.96 1.76 -9.05
N ASN A 115 2.89 1.59 -8.27
CA ASN A 115 2.14 2.62 -7.55
C ASN A 115 2.79 3.04 -6.20
N ASN A 116 4.06 2.67 -5.98
CA ASN A 116 4.86 2.95 -4.78
C ASN A 116 4.33 2.35 -3.45
N GLN A 117 3.34 1.46 -3.50
CA GLN A 117 2.74 0.83 -2.32
C GLN A 117 3.52 -0.40 -1.85
N ILE A 118 3.26 -0.81 -0.61
CA ILE A 118 3.88 -1.99 0.04
C ILE A 118 3.40 -3.27 -0.66
N TYR A 119 4.33 -4.13 -1.06
CA TYR A 119 4.05 -5.41 -1.71
C TYR A 119 4.79 -6.55 -0.99
N PRO A 120 4.14 -7.31 -0.10
CA PRO A 120 4.76 -8.49 0.52
C PRO A 120 5.10 -9.56 -0.51
N ILE A 121 6.31 -10.12 -0.46
CA ILE A 121 6.79 -11.17 -1.38
C ILE A 121 6.84 -12.52 -0.66
N ALA A 122 7.61 -12.58 0.44
CA ALA A 122 7.84 -13.78 1.23
C ALA A 122 8.06 -13.43 2.71
N TRP A 123 7.85 -14.40 3.59
CA TRP A 123 8.16 -14.28 5.02
C TRP A 123 8.62 -15.63 5.59
N ALA A 124 9.39 -15.57 6.67
CA ALA A 124 9.83 -16.76 7.39
C ALA A 124 9.79 -16.55 8.91
N VAL A 125 9.42 -17.60 9.64
CA VAL A 125 9.56 -17.65 11.10
C VAL A 125 10.84 -18.42 11.43
N VAL A 126 11.72 -17.80 12.22
CA VAL A 126 13.03 -18.36 12.59
C VAL A 126 13.25 -18.26 14.10
N ASN A 127 14.11 -19.09 14.66
CA ASN A 127 14.42 -19.10 16.09
C ASN A 127 15.24 -17.88 16.57
N VAL A 128 16.04 -17.23 15.71
CA VAL A 128 16.87 -16.04 16.03
C VAL A 128 17.32 -15.31 14.76
N GLU A 129 17.45 -13.97 14.78
CA GLU A 129 18.15 -13.22 13.73
C GLU A 129 19.67 -13.51 13.75
N ASN A 130 20.16 -14.37 12.83
CA ASN A 130 21.58 -14.70 12.68
C ASN A 130 21.96 -14.88 11.19
N LYS A 131 23.25 -15.13 10.89
CA LYS A 131 23.72 -15.30 9.51
C LYS A 131 23.11 -16.52 8.82
N ASP A 132 23.03 -17.67 9.49
CA ASP A 132 22.48 -18.92 8.92
C ASP A 132 21.00 -18.78 8.50
N ASN A 133 20.16 -18.25 9.40
CA ASN A 133 18.75 -18.00 9.11
C ASN A 133 18.54 -16.93 8.03
N TRP A 134 19.39 -15.89 7.98
CA TRP A 134 19.33 -14.90 6.90
C TRP A 134 19.83 -15.44 5.56
N LYS A 135 20.91 -16.23 5.54
CA LYS A 135 21.42 -16.90 4.34
C LYS A 135 20.34 -17.80 3.73
N TRP A 136 19.80 -18.72 4.52
CA TRP A 136 18.71 -19.62 4.11
C TRP A 136 17.46 -18.87 3.61
N PHE A 137 17.10 -17.76 4.26
CA PHE A 137 15.99 -16.92 3.81
C PHE A 137 16.25 -16.26 2.45
N ILE A 138 17.49 -15.81 2.21
CA ILE A 138 17.88 -15.13 0.97
C ILE A 138 18.09 -16.14 -0.16
N GLU A 139 18.61 -17.33 0.10
CA GLU A 139 18.74 -18.42 -0.90
C GLU A 139 17.36 -18.85 -1.44
N LEU A 140 16.38 -19.06 -0.55
CA LEU A 140 15.00 -19.37 -0.96
C LEU A 140 14.34 -18.20 -1.70
N LEU A 141 14.56 -16.97 -1.23
CA LEU A 141 14.08 -15.77 -1.91
C LEU A 141 14.72 -15.59 -3.30
N GLN A 142 16.01 -15.90 -3.46
CA GLN A 142 16.72 -15.88 -4.74
C GLN A 142 16.08 -16.86 -5.71
N SER A 143 15.88 -18.10 -5.28
CA SER A 143 15.26 -19.13 -6.14
C SER A 143 13.85 -18.75 -6.57
N ASP A 144 13.05 -18.18 -5.65
CA ASP A 144 11.72 -17.67 -5.95
C ASP A 144 11.68 -16.46 -6.90
N ILE A 145 12.82 -15.81 -7.20
CA ILE A 145 12.92 -14.64 -8.08
C ILE A 145 13.95 -14.75 -9.21
N GLU A 146 14.54 -15.93 -9.47
CA GLU A 146 15.67 -16.22 -10.39
C GLU A 146 15.66 -15.47 -11.74
N THR A 147 14.48 -15.15 -12.27
CA THR A 147 14.32 -14.39 -13.52
C THR A 147 14.76 -12.91 -13.44
N VAL A 148 15.18 -12.42 -12.26
CA VAL A 148 15.80 -11.10 -12.07
C VAL A 148 17.31 -11.28 -11.94
N GLN A 149 18.06 -10.81 -12.94
CA GLN A 149 19.51 -10.69 -12.85
C GLN A 149 19.90 -9.87 -11.61
N GLU A 150 20.91 -10.31 -10.85
CA GLU A 150 21.34 -9.60 -9.63
C GLU A 150 21.83 -8.18 -9.92
N ASN A 151 22.51 -8.00 -11.06
CA ASN A 151 22.86 -6.70 -11.68
C ASN A 151 21.62 -5.84 -12.07
N GLY A 152 20.41 -6.25 -11.69
CA GLY A 152 19.14 -5.56 -11.86
C GLY A 152 18.33 -5.42 -10.56
N LEU A 153 18.89 -5.80 -9.40
CA LEU A 153 18.22 -5.85 -8.10
C LEU A 153 18.80 -4.82 -7.12
N THR A 154 17.94 -4.21 -6.30
CA THR A 154 18.33 -3.45 -5.10
C THR A 154 17.82 -4.15 -3.85
N LEU A 155 18.71 -4.41 -2.88
CA LEU A 155 18.36 -4.91 -1.56
C LEU A 155 18.52 -3.80 -0.52
N ILE A 156 17.50 -3.60 0.31
CA ILE A 156 17.49 -2.52 1.31
C ILE A 156 17.30 -3.11 2.71
N SER A 157 18.17 -2.82 3.68
CA SER A 157 18.13 -3.51 4.99
C SER A 157 18.50 -2.64 6.21
N ASN A 158 18.38 -3.22 7.41
CA ASN A 158 19.03 -2.66 8.61
C ASN A 158 20.56 -2.90 8.55
N GLN A 159 21.28 -2.46 9.59
CA GLN A 159 22.72 -2.73 9.76
C GLN A 159 22.99 -4.05 10.53
N HIS A 160 22.09 -5.05 10.49
CA HIS A 160 22.30 -6.29 11.21
C HIS A 160 23.43 -7.11 10.57
N LYS A 161 24.48 -7.43 11.34
CA LYS A 161 25.72 -8.04 10.83
C LYS A 161 25.46 -9.33 10.05
N GLY A 162 24.65 -10.25 10.59
CA GLY A 162 24.34 -11.51 9.92
C GLY A 162 23.58 -11.36 8.60
N LEU A 163 22.78 -10.29 8.45
CA LEU A 163 22.09 -9.97 7.19
C LEU A 163 23.07 -9.41 6.16
N LEU A 164 23.95 -8.48 6.55
CA LEU A 164 24.96 -7.92 5.66
C LEU A 164 25.96 -8.98 5.18
N GLU A 165 26.26 -9.98 6.01
CA GLU A 165 27.13 -11.11 5.65
C GLU A 165 26.42 -12.14 4.77
N ALA A 166 25.13 -12.39 4.98
CA ALA A 166 24.33 -13.27 4.13
C ALA A 166 24.11 -12.68 2.72
N ILE A 167 23.78 -11.39 2.61
CA ILE A 167 23.61 -10.70 1.31
C ILE A 167 24.88 -10.81 0.47
N LYS A 168 26.05 -10.55 1.05
CA LYS A 168 27.35 -10.64 0.37
C LYS A 168 27.73 -12.03 -0.11
N GLU A 169 27.14 -13.08 0.46
CA GLU A 169 27.45 -14.47 0.13
C GLU A 169 26.47 -15.06 -0.88
N VAL A 170 25.21 -14.62 -0.86
CA VAL A 170 24.13 -15.18 -1.69
C VAL A 170 23.82 -14.30 -2.92
N MET A 171 23.80 -12.97 -2.76
CA MET A 171 23.49 -12.01 -3.84
C MET A 171 24.60 -10.93 -3.93
N PRO A 172 25.87 -11.30 -4.19
CA PRO A 172 27.01 -10.37 -4.16
C PRO A 172 26.91 -9.24 -5.19
N HIS A 173 26.13 -9.43 -6.26
CA HIS A 173 25.96 -8.47 -7.34
C HIS A 173 24.74 -7.53 -7.19
N ALA A 174 23.89 -7.77 -6.18
CA ALA A 174 22.73 -6.91 -5.92
C ALA A 174 23.15 -5.61 -5.21
N GLU A 175 22.58 -4.47 -5.62
CA GLU A 175 22.88 -3.16 -5.03
C GLU A 175 22.38 -3.11 -3.58
N HIS A 176 23.31 -3.12 -2.61
CA HIS A 176 22.95 -3.06 -1.20
C HIS A 176 22.85 -1.63 -0.66
N ARG A 177 21.65 -1.27 -0.18
CA ARG A 177 21.38 0.01 0.48
C ARG A 177 21.04 -0.19 1.96
N GLN A 178 21.70 0.56 2.83
CA GLN A 178 21.37 0.64 4.25
C GLN A 178 20.20 1.62 4.45
N ARG A 179 19.18 1.20 5.21
CA ARG A 179 18.03 2.05 5.53
C ARG A 179 18.47 3.31 6.27
N ALA A 180 18.40 4.46 5.60
CA ALA A 180 18.86 5.76 6.12
C ALA A 180 18.21 6.13 7.47
N HIS A 181 16.98 5.69 7.73
CA HIS A 181 16.33 5.88 9.04
C HIS A 181 17.06 5.15 10.19
N HIS A 182 17.65 3.97 9.95
CA HIS A 182 18.42 3.27 10.99
C HIS A 182 19.79 3.89 11.22
N ILE A 183 20.41 4.45 10.16
CA ILE A 183 21.59 5.31 10.29
C ILE A 183 21.25 6.55 11.11
N CYS A 184 20.22 7.32 10.71
CA CYS A 184 19.73 8.49 11.44
C CYS A 184 19.45 8.18 12.93
N ALA A 185 18.81 7.05 13.22
CA ALA A 185 18.46 6.66 14.60
C ALA A 185 19.66 6.16 15.43
N ASN A 186 20.77 5.74 14.79
CA ASN A 186 22.02 5.42 15.48
C ASN A 186 22.92 6.66 15.63
N PHE A 187 22.99 7.50 14.59
CA PHE A 187 23.64 8.80 14.57
C PHE A 187 23.08 9.72 15.66
N TYR A 188 21.75 9.82 15.80
CA TYR A 188 21.09 10.67 16.80
C TYR A 188 21.29 10.23 18.26
N LYS A 189 21.80 9.00 18.50
CA LYS A 189 22.24 8.57 19.85
C LYS A 189 23.58 9.17 20.26
N ARG A 190 24.38 9.63 19.28
CA ARG A 190 25.66 10.32 19.47
C ARG A 190 25.52 11.84 19.31
N PHE A 191 24.74 12.27 18.32
CA PHE A 191 24.63 13.68 17.91
C PHE A 191 23.15 14.12 17.94
N SER A 192 22.72 14.66 19.08
CA SER A 192 21.35 15.11 19.32
C SER A 192 21.14 16.55 18.85
N GLY A 193 20.01 16.81 18.20
CA GLY A 193 19.58 18.15 17.76
C GLY A 193 18.94 18.11 16.38
N GLU A 194 17.89 18.91 16.16
CA GLU A 194 17.15 18.88 14.90
C GLU A 194 18.00 19.32 13.69
N ILE A 195 19.05 20.12 13.92
CA ILE A 195 20.04 20.48 12.88
C ILE A 195 20.81 19.26 12.35
N TYR A 196 21.32 18.37 13.22
CA TYR A 196 21.98 17.13 12.83
C TYR A 196 21.04 16.22 12.03
N LYS A 197 19.79 16.10 12.48
CA LYS A 197 18.73 15.35 11.78
C LYS A 197 18.39 15.97 10.41
N THR A 198 18.36 17.29 10.31
CA THR A 198 18.11 18.03 9.06
C THR A 198 19.26 17.84 8.06
N LEU A 199 20.50 18.09 8.48
CA LEU A 199 21.70 17.92 7.66
C LEU A 199 21.87 16.46 7.21
N PHE A 200 21.62 15.48 8.09
CA PHE A 200 21.62 14.06 7.71
C PHE A 200 20.62 13.77 6.59
N TRP A 201 19.37 14.24 6.72
CA TRP A 201 18.35 13.98 5.70
C TRP A 201 18.58 14.78 4.42
N GLN A 202 19.24 15.93 4.47
CA GLN A 202 19.72 16.65 3.30
C GLN A 202 20.79 15.83 2.59
N ALA A 203 21.88 15.44 3.27
CA ALA A 203 22.95 14.61 2.71
C ALA A 203 22.44 13.25 2.17
N ALA A 204 21.57 12.55 2.89
CA ALA A 204 21.00 11.27 2.43
C ALA A 204 20.11 11.44 1.18
N LYS A 205 19.43 12.58 1.04
CA LYS A 205 18.52 12.85 -0.08
C LYS A 205 19.17 13.60 -1.26
N SER A 206 20.40 14.10 -1.09
CA SER A 206 21.27 14.63 -2.16
C SER A 206 21.37 13.67 -3.33
N THR A 207 21.15 14.17 -4.54
CA THR A 207 21.09 13.40 -5.79
C THR A 207 22.34 13.55 -6.66
N THR A 208 23.17 14.56 -6.42
CA THR A 208 24.51 14.70 -6.99
C THR A 208 25.60 14.64 -5.91
N ASP A 209 26.82 14.28 -6.32
CA ASP A 209 27.99 14.21 -5.45
C ASP A 209 28.35 15.59 -4.86
N GLN A 210 28.14 16.67 -5.61
CA GLN A 210 28.34 18.04 -5.12
C GLN A 210 27.30 18.46 -4.08
N GLU A 211 26.01 18.13 -4.27
CA GLU A 211 24.99 18.34 -3.22
C GLU A 211 25.37 17.59 -1.93
N PHE A 212 25.88 16.36 -2.05
CA PHE A 212 26.30 15.57 -0.89
C PHE A 212 27.49 16.23 -0.18
N LYS A 213 28.55 16.59 -0.91
CA LYS A 213 29.72 17.30 -0.39
C LYS A 213 29.32 18.60 0.33
N ASN A 214 28.48 19.43 -0.30
CA ASN A 214 28.01 20.70 0.27
C ASN A 214 27.18 20.51 1.56
N ASN A 215 26.45 19.40 1.70
CA ASN A 215 25.68 19.10 2.92
C ASN A 215 26.52 18.42 4.00
N MET A 216 27.57 17.68 3.62
CA MET A 216 28.54 17.11 4.55
C MET A 216 29.50 18.17 5.10
N GLU A 217 29.94 19.16 4.31
CA GLU A 217 30.81 20.21 4.83
C GLU A 217 30.09 21.05 5.91
N LYS A 218 28.79 21.36 5.73
CA LYS A 218 27.94 21.95 6.80
C LYS A 218 27.82 21.08 8.05
N MET A 219 27.89 19.75 7.91
CA MET A 219 27.93 18.83 9.06
C MET A 219 29.28 18.94 9.78
N LYS A 220 30.37 19.13 9.03
CA LYS A 220 31.75 19.24 9.50
C LYS A 220 32.04 20.58 10.19
N GLU A 221 31.57 21.68 9.60
CA GLU A 221 31.51 23.02 10.21
C GLU A 221 30.82 23.01 11.58
N LEU A 222 29.73 22.23 11.70
CA LEU A 222 29.01 22.05 12.96
C LEU A 222 29.75 21.10 13.92
N ASN A 223 30.28 19.98 13.42
CA ASN A 223 30.98 18.96 14.22
C ASN A 223 31.75 17.94 13.35
N ASN A 224 33.09 17.91 13.45
CA ASN A 224 33.95 16.94 12.76
C ASN A 224 33.60 15.47 13.10
N ASP A 225 33.33 15.13 14.36
CA ASP A 225 32.99 13.75 14.76
C ASP A 225 31.69 13.26 14.09
N ALA A 226 30.76 14.19 13.82
CA ALA A 226 29.49 13.90 13.17
C ALA A 226 29.65 13.68 11.67
N TYR A 227 30.57 14.42 11.02
CA TYR A 227 31.01 14.14 9.66
C TYR A 227 31.66 12.74 9.58
N ASP A 228 32.62 12.45 10.46
CA ASP A 228 33.39 11.20 10.43
C ASP A 228 32.51 9.96 10.72
N ASP A 229 31.55 10.03 11.63
CA ASP A 229 30.59 8.93 11.88
C ASP A 229 29.79 8.57 10.62
N LEU A 230 29.43 9.56 9.80
CA LEU A 230 28.65 9.35 8.58
C LEU A 230 29.51 8.89 7.39
N ILE A 231 30.71 9.44 7.23
CA ILE A 231 31.69 8.95 6.22
C ILE A 231 32.08 7.50 6.52
N LYS A 232 32.34 7.16 7.79
CA LYS A 232 32.67 5.79 8.24
C LYS A 232 31.54 4.78 7.99
N ARG A 233 30.29 5.22 7.79
CA ARG A 233 29.15 4.37 7.41
C ARG A 233 29.04 4.10 5.90
N ASN A 234 30.02 4.51 5.10
CA ASN A 234 30.04 4.39 3.64
C ASN A 234 28.82 5.03 2.94
N PRO A 235 28.90 6.32 2.56
CA PRO A 235 27.84 7.06 1.87
C PRO A 235 27.23 6.35 0.66
N LYS A 236 27.99 5.50 -0.04
CA LYS A 236 27.49 4.71 -1.18
C LYS A 236 26.26 3.86 -0.83
N THR A 237 26.16 3.43 0.43
CA THR A 237 25.04 2.58 0.89
C THR A 237 23.79 3.36 1.31
N TRP A 238 23.84 4.69 1.49
CA TRP A 238 22.71 5.43 2.09
C TRP A 238 22.37 6.80 1.47
N CYS A 239 23.19 7.33 0.57
CA CYS A 239 22.94 8.58 -0.14
C CYS A 239 22.63 8.35 -1.62
N ARG A 240 21.58 9.01 -2.14
CA ARG A 240 21.14 8.86 -3.55
C ARG A 240 22.19 9.29 -4.57
N ALA A 241 23.11 10.17 -4.22
CA ALA A 241 24.23 10.60 -5.06
C ALA A 241 25.13 9.43 -5.51
N TYR A 242 25.02 8.26 -4.90
CA TYR A 242 25.84 7.08 -5.21
C TYR A 242 25.02 5.84 -5.58
N PHE A 243 23.70 5.95 -5.65
CA PHE A 243 22.81 4.85 -6.02
C PHE A 243 22.78 4.62 -7.54
N GLU A 244 22.49 3.37 -7.91
CA GLU A 244 22.39 2.93 -9.30
C GLU A 244 21.11 3.47 -9.98
N THR A 245 21.22 3.85 -11.26
CA THR A 245 20.24 4.70 -11.98
C THR A 245 19.35 3.95 -12.97
N ASP A 246 19.59 2.67 -13.18
CA ASP A 246 18.78 1.74 -13.96
C ASP A 246 17.57 1.23 -13.15
N ARG A 247 17.76 0.96 -11.85
CA ARG A 247 16.78 0.35 -10.91
C ARG A 247 15.46 1.09 -10.75
N ALA A 248 15.39 2.36 -11.18
CA ALA A 248 14.21 3.21 -11.12
C ALA A 248 13.57 3.22 -9.69
N CYS A 249 14.37 3.59 -8.69
CA CYS A 249 13.90 3.82 -7.33
C CYS A 249 14.83 4.74 -6.53
N GLU A 250 14.36 5.92 -6.12
CA GLU A 250 15.10 6.87 -5.30
C GLU A 250 14.89 6.66 -3.78
N ALA A 251 14.49 5.46 -3.35
CA ALA A 251 14.18 5.17 -1.96
C ALA A 251 15.45 5.09 -1.08
N VAL A 252 15.57 6.05 -0.15
CA VAL A 252 16.44 5.98 1.05
C VAL A 252 15.64 5.67 2.32
N GLU A 253 14.35 6.02 2.31
CA GLU A 253 13.45 5.95 3.45
C GLU A 253 12.42 4.82 3.28
N ASN A 254 12.86 3.60 3.55
CA ASN A 254 11.96 2.45 3.54
C ASN A 254 11.13 2.37 4.83
N GLY A 255 10.00 3.09 4.78
CA GLY A 255 8.87 2.86 5.68
C GLY A 255 8.11 1.56 5.38
N ILE A 256 8.40 0.85 4.27
CA ILE A 256 7.55 -0.25 3.78
C ILE A 256 7.55 -1.48 4.72
N SER A 257 8.71 -2.01 5.14
CA SER A 257 8.71 -3.07 6.16
C SER A 257 8.29 -2.55 7.54
N LYS A 258 8.58 -1.29 7.89
CA LYS A 258 8.10 -0.70 9.16
C LYS A 258 6.57 -0.65 9.22
N SER A 259 5.90 -0.32 8.12
CA SER A 259 4.45 -0.33 8.01
C SER A 259 3.87 -1.75 7.98
N PHE A 260 4.51 -2.70 7.27
CA PHE A 260 4.10 -4.11 7.30
C PHE A 260 4.22 -4.69 8.72
N ASN A 261 5.39 -4.55 9.36
CA ASN A 261 5.66 -5.00 10.72
C ASN A 261 4.73 -4.34 11.76
N SER A 262 4.30 -3.10 11.53
CA SER A 262 3.26 -2.44 12.32
C SER A 262 1.88 -3.07 12.12
N ALA A 263 1.48 -3.36 10.87
CA ALA A 263 0.18 -3.97 10.56
C ALA A 263 0.03 -5.37 11.19
N ILE A 264 1.06 -6.21 11.11
CA ILE A 264 1.04 -7.58 11.66
C ILE A 264 1.37 -7.66 13.16
N ILE A 265 1.39 -6.54 13.90
CA ILE A 265 1.76 -6.55 15.33
C ILE A 265 0.81 -7.40 16.19
N GLY A 266 -0.47 -7.50 15.81
CA GLY A 266 -1.44 -8.39 16.44
C GLY A 266 -1.14 -9.86 16.19
N ALA A 267 -0.90 -10.23 14.92
CA ALA A 267 -0.55 -11.59 14.50
C ALA A 267 0.71 -12.11 15.21
N ARG A 268 1.75 -11.26 15.34
CA ARG A 268 2.98 -11.60 16.08
C ARG A 268 2.79 -11.90 17.57
N GLY A 269 1.61 -11.62 18.13
CA GLY A 269 1.22 -12.01 19.49
C GLY A 269 0.64 -13.42 19.61
N LYS A 270 0.32 -14.09 18.49
CA LYS A 270 -0.43 -15.34 18.43
C LYS A 270 0.47 -16.59 18.47
N PRO A 271 -0.10 -17.81 18.60
CA PRO A 271 0.59 -19.08 18.32
C PRO A 271 1.06 -19.17 16.87
N LEU A 272 1.95 -20.12 16.56
CA LEU A 272 2.61 -20.22 15.25
C LEU A 272 1.61 -20.33 14.07
N ILE A 273 0.72 -21.32 14.07
CA ILE A 273 -0.21 -21.53 12.93
C ILE A 273 -1.18 -20.36 12.81
N THR A 274 -1.72 -19.88 13.93
CA THR A 274 -2.63 -18.72 13.98
C THR A 274 -1.96 -17.43 13.49
N MET A 275 -0.68 -17.23 13.79
CA MET A 275 0.12 -16.10 13.31
C MET A 275 0.35 -16.19 11.80
N LEU A 276 0.73 -17.36 11.29
CA LEU A 276 0.93 -17.58 9.85
C LEU A 276 -0.38 -17.35 9.08
N GLU A 277 -1.51 -17.79 9.62
CA GLU A 277 -2.84 -17.54 9.05
C GLU A 277 -3.26 -16.07 9.09
N GLU A 278 -3.05 -15.36 10.21
CA GLU A 278 -3.36 -13.92 10.26
C GLU A 278 -2.47 -13.10 9.31
N ILE A 279 -1.22 -13.52 9.09
CA ILE A 279 -0.34 -12.92 8.06
C ILE A 279 -0.86 -13.26 6.65
N ARG A 280 -1.18 -14.52 6.36
CA ARG A 280 -1.72 -14.95 5.05
C ARG A 280 -3.02 -14.21 4.70
N LEU A 281 -3.96 -14.14 5.64
CA LEU A 281 -5.23 -13.43 5.47
C LEU A 281 -5.00 -11.93 5.25
N HIS A 282 -4.14 -11.28 6.05
CA HIS A 282 -3.81 -9.87 5.86
C HIS A 282 -3.22 -9.58 4.47
N VAL A 283 -2.36 -10.47 3.96
CA VAL A 283 -1.83 -10.37 2.59
C VAL A 283 -2.92 -10.56 1.54
N MET A 284 -3.84 -11.52 1.70
CA MET A 284 -4.95 -11.72 0.78
C MET A 284 -5.94 -10.54 0.74
N GLU A 285 -6.36 -10.04 1.91
CA GLU A 285 -7.23 -8.86 2.04
C GLU A 285 -6.61 -7.62 1.40
N ARG A 286 -5.29 -7.45 1.60
CA ARG A 286 -4.51 -6.38 0.96
C ARG A 286 -4.54 -6.49 -0.56
N PHE A 287 -4.39 -7.69 -1.12
CA PHE A 287 -4.38 -7.91 -2.56
C PHE A 287 -5.77 -7.72 -3.18
N ASP A 288 -6.84 -8.20 -2.55
CA ASP A 288 -8.20 -7.92 -2.97
C ASP A 288 -8.50 -6.40 -2.95
N ALA A 289 -8.08 -5.69 -1.90
CA ALA A 289 -8.16 -4.23 -1.86
C ALA A 289 -7.35 -3.55 -2.99
N MET A 290 -6.15 -4.04 -3.32
CA MET A 290 -5.34 -3.55 -4.45
C MET A 290 -6.01 -3.83 -5.80
N ILE A 291 -6.64 -5.00 -5.98
CA ILE A 291 -7.40 -5.36 -7.19
C ILE A 291 -8.64 -4.46 -7.33
N ARG A 292 -9.44 -4.29 -6.27
CA ARG A 292 -10.59 -3.37 -6.25
C ARG A 292 -10.19 -1.93 -6.58
N ASN A 293 -9.09 -1.45 -6.02
CA ASN A 293 -8.55 -0.12 -6.35
C ASN A 293 -8.11 -0.04 -7.81
N THR A 294 -7.37 -1.04 -8.32
CA THR A 294 -6.96 -1.12 -9.74
C THR A 294 -8.16 -1.23 -10.69
N ASN A 295 -9.34 -1.62 -10.20
CA ASN A 295 -10.58 -1.63 -10.97
C ASN A 295 -11.25 -0.27 -11.14
N SER A 296 -10.91 0.76 -10.34
CA SER A 296 -11.44 2.13 -10.49
C SER A 296 -10.54 3.09 -11.27
N TRP A 297 -9.33 2.68 -11.64
CA TRP A 297 -8.36 3.54 -12.32
C TRP A 297 -8.75 3.78 -13.78
N LYS A 298 -8.95 5.06 -14.13
CA LYS A 298 -9.27 5.54 -15.49
C LYS A 298 -8.02 5.91 -16.30
N THR A 299 -6.94 6.28 -15.62
CA THR A 299 -5.66 6.68 -16.22
C THR A 299 -4.76 5.48 -16.43
N ILE A 300 -3.96 5.50 -17.49
CA ILE A 300 -2.97 4.44 -17.71
C ILE A 300 -1.84 4.52 -16.66
N VAL A 301 -1.33 5.73 -16.37
CA VAL A 301 -0.39 5.95 -15.25
C VAL A 301 -1.11 5.80 -13.90
N VAL A 302 -0.44 5.17 -12.93
CA VAL A 302 -1.01 4.82 -11.62
C VAL A 302 -1.17 6.04 -10.67
N PRO A 303 -2.18 6.07 -9.78
CA PRO A 303 -2.58 7.31 -9.10
C PRO A 303 -1.53 7.97 -8.18
N ASN A 304 -0.71 7.20 -7.45
CA ASN A 304 0.32 7.78 -6.59
C ASN A 304 1.48 8.38 -7.40
N ILE A 305 1.74 7.84 -8.59
CA ILE A 305 2.72 8.38 -9.53
C ILE A 305 2.20 9.70 -10.11
N ILE A 306 0.92 9.75 -10.54
CA ILE A 306 0.25 11.00 -10.93
C ILE A 306 0.28 12.02 -9.79
N LYS A 307 -0.03 11.63 -8.55
CA LYS A 307 0.01 12.52 -7.37
C LYS A 307 1.43 13.07 -7.10
N LYS A 308 2.48 12.26 -7.30
CA LYS A 308 3.89 12.67 -7.19
C LYS A 308 4.29 13.62 -8.32
N MET A 309 3.92 13.32 -9.57
CA MET A 309 4.23 14.16 -10.75
C MET A 309 3.49 15.50 -10.71
N ARG A 310 2.21 15.53 -10.31
CA ARG A 310 1.45 16.77 -10.05
C ARG A 310 2.12 17.66 -8.99
N LYS A 311 2.73 17.08 -7.95
CA LYS A 311 3.49 17.83 -6.93
C LYS A 311 4.76 18.47 -7.49
N TRP A 312 5.43 17.83 -8.45
CA TRP A 312 6.58 18.43 -9.15
C TRP A 312 6.15 19.48 -10.18
N HIS A 313 5.12 19.21 -10.98
CA HIS A 313 4.55 20.15 -11.94
C HIS A 313 4.10 21.46 -11.28
N LYS A 314 3.43 21.41 -10.10
CA LYS A 314 3.12 22.63 -9.33
C LYS A 314 4.36 23.44 -8.92
N LYS A 315 5.50 22.80 -8.67
CA LYS A 315 6.78 23.46 -8.32
C LYS A 315 7.58 23.96 -9.53
N MET A 316 7.26 23.51 -10.74
CA MET A 316 8.01 23.88 -11.95
C MET A 316 7.86 25.37 -12.29
N ARG A 317 6.79 26.02 -11.79
CA ARG A 317 6.50 27.45 -11.96
C ARG A 317 7.60 28.38 -11.42
N ASN A 318 8.50 27.85 -10.57
CA ASN A 318 9.64 28.57 -10.01
C ASN A 318 10.91 28.41 -10.88
N TRP A 319 10.80 27.85 -12.09
CA TRP A 319 11.93 27.53 -12.96
C TRP A 319 11.74 28.15 -14.35
N ILE A 320 12.78 28.84 -14.82
CA ILE A 320 12.88 29.38 -16.17
C ILE A 320 13.53 28.32 -17.05
N VAL A 321 13.02 28.14 -18.27
CA VAL A 321 13.55 27.19 -19.26
C VAL A 321 14.21 27.97 -20.40
N ILE A 322 15.43 27.59 -20.75
CA ILE A 322 16.24 28.20 -21.80
C ILE A 322 16.62 27.09 -22.80
N PRO A 323 16.15 27.12 -24.05
CA PRO A 323 16.57 26.18 -25.08
C PRO A 323 18.09 26.26 -25.34
N SER A 324 18.74 25.09 -25.44
CA SER A 324 20.20 24.95 -25.63
C SER A 324 20.46 23.84 -26.64
N GLY A 325 19.99 24.05 -27.87
CA GLY A 325 19.99 23.04 -28.93
C GLY A 325 19.10 21.84 -28.56
N PRO A 326 19.62 20.58 -28.57
CA PRO A 326 18.86 19.39 -28.20
C PRO A 326 18.63 19.25 -26.68
N LEU A 327 19.24 20.11 -25.86
CA LEU A 327 19.07 20.15 -24.42
C LEU A 327 18.30 21.41 -24.00
N LEU A 328 17.67 21.36 -22.83
CA LEU A 328 17.06 22.53 -22.20
C LEU A 328 17.76 22.82 -20.89
N GLU A 329 18.30 24.03 -20.73
CA GLU A 329 18.78 24.49 -19.43
C GLU A 329 17.58 24.97 -18.61
N VAL A 330 17.48 24.52 -17.36
CA VAL A 330 16.37 24.84 -16.46
C VAL A 330 16.93 25.45 -15.18
N ARG A 331 16.59 26.72 -14.95
CA ARG A 331 17.22 27.59 -13.94
C ARG A 331 16.26 28.12 -12.89
N ASN A 332 16.77 28.31 -11.68
CA ASN A 332 16.11 28.99 -10.56
C ASN A 332 17.18 29.78 -9.79
N GLY A 333 17.35 31.05 -10.13
CA GLY A 333 18.46 31.89 -9.65
C GLY A 333 19.83 31.31 -10.03
N TYR A 334 20.63 30.99 -9.02
CA TYR A 334 21.97 30.40 -9.19
C TYR A 334 21.92 28.89 -9.47
N GLU A 335 20.81 28.20 -9.22
CA GLU A 335 20.66 26.79 -9.61
C GLU A 335 20.36 26.68 -11.11
N GLY A 336 21.06 25.78 -11.81
CA GLY A 336 20.87 25.49 -13.23
C GLY A 336 21.14 24.02 -13.53
N TYR A 337 20.28 23.39 -14.33
CA TYR A 337 20.38 21.97 -14.67
C TYR A 337 20.01 21.73 -16.13
N MET A 338 20.79 20.91 -16.83
CA MET A 338 20.43 20.47 -18.19
C MET A 338 19.42 19.33 -18.13
N VAL A 339 18.39 19.42 -18.95
CA VAL A 339 17.40 18.37 -19.20
C VAL A 339 17.57 17.85 -20.62
N ASN A 340 17.64 16.53 -20.77
CA ASN A 340 17.51 15.83 -22.04
C ASN A 340 16.15 15.11 -22.03
N LEU A 341 15.21 15.56 -22.86
CA LEU A 341 13.88 14.94 -22.96
C LEU A 341 13.94 13.59 -23.69
N GLU A 342 14.71 13.47 -24.78
CA GLU A 342 14.89 12.22 -25.53
C GLU A 342 15.59 11.14 -24.68
N GLY A 343 16.64 11.52 -23.96
CA GLY A 343 17.38 10.65 -23.05
C GLY A 343 16.73 10.42 -21.68
N TRP A 344 15.54 11.00 -21.43
CA TRP A 344 14.78 10.90 -20.17
C TRP A 344 15.64 11.23 -18.93
N ALA A 345 16.46 12.27 -19.06
CA ALA A 345 17.54 12.58 -18.12
C ALA A 345 17.57 14.05 -17.70
N CYS A 346 18.15 14.31 -16.53
CA CYS A 346 18.41 15.65 -16.02
C CYS A 346 19.67 15.61 -15.15
N THR A 347 20.51 16.64 -15.16
CA THR A 347 21.78 16.66 -14.41
C THR A 347 21.59 16.61 -12.88
N CYS A 348 20.41 16.95 -12.36
CA CYS A 348 20.07 16.69 -10.95
C CYS A 348 19.89 15.19 -10.63
N ARG A 349 20.03 14.29 -11.61
CA ARG A 349 19.93 12.81 -11.54
C ARG A 349 18.63 12.21 -11.02
N LEU A 350 17.75 13.00 -10.39
CA LEU A 350 16.50 12.51 -9.80
C LEU A 350 15.59 11.84 -10.83
N TRP A 351 15.63 12.25 -12.11
CA TRP A 351 14.82 11.60 -13.15
C TRP A 351 15.28 10.16 -13.40
N VAL A 352 16.57 9.95 -13.72
CA VAL A 352 17.10 8.60 -13.94
C VAL A 352 16.98 7.73 -12.68
N LEU A 353 17.35 8.26 -11.51
CA LEU A 353 17.24 7.57 -10.22
C LEU A 353 15.81 7.14 -9.87
N SER A 354 14.81 7.99 -10.12
CA SER A 354 13.41 7.73 -9.71
C SER A 354 12.50 7.22 -10.82
N GLY A 355 12.99 7.14 -12.06
CA GLY A 355 12.20 6.82 -13.26
C GLY A 355 11.02 7.77 -13.53
N LEU A 356 10.97 8.93 -12.89
CA LEU A 356 9.91 9.94 -12.99
C LEU A 356 10.49 11.33 -13.23
N PRO A 357 9.78 12.23 -13.95
CA PRO A 357 10.21 13.60 -14.13
C PRO A 357 10.46 14.30 -12.78
N CYS A 358 11.64 14.87 -12.64
CA CYS A 358 11.96 15.83 -11.58
C CYS A 358 11.31 17.19 -11.86
N VAL A 359 11.40 18.16 -10.94
CA VAL A 359 10.82 19.51 -11.15
C VAL A 359 11.35 20.18 -12.42
N ASN A 360 12.64 20.04 -12.70
CA ASN A 360 13.31 20.59 -13.89
C ASN A 360 12.75 19.95 -15.17
N ALA A 361 12.58 18.62 -15.17
CA ALA A 361 12.00 17.88 -16.28
C ALA A 361 10.54 18.26 -16.51
N CYS A 362 9.74 18.46 -15.45
CA CYS A 362 8.38 19.00 -15.58
C CYS A 362 8.36 20.37 -16.27
N ALA A 363 9.31 21.26 -15.96
CA ALA A 363 9.40 22.58 -16.61
C ALA A 363 9.72 22.44 -18.11
N ALA A 364 10.73 21.65 -18.46
CA ALA A 364 11.13 21.42 -19.86
C ALA A 364 10.03 20.72 -20.70
N ILE A 365 9.35 19.72 -20.12
CA ILE A 365 8.20 19.06 -20.74
C ILE A 365 7.07 20.08 -21.01
N ASN A 366 6.77 20.94 -20.03
CA ASN A 366 5.73 21.96 -20.18
C ASN A 366 6.11 23.04 -21.20
N HIS A 367 7.37 23.48 -21.22
CA HIS A 367 7.89 24.46 -22.18
C HIS A 367 7.86 23.94 -23.62
N THR A 368 8.02 22.62 -23.82
CA THR A 368 7.86 21.96 -25.13
C THR A 368 6.41 21.53 -25.42
N HIS A 369 5.44 21.94 -24.60
CA HIS A 369 4.01 21.61 -24.71
C HIS A 369 3.69 20.10 -24.72
N GLN A 370 4.58 19.27 -24.18
CA GLN A 370 4.44 17.81 -24.19
C GLN A 370 3.65 17.27 -22.98
N ASN A 371 3.02 16.11 -23.15
CA ASN A 371 2.25 15.46 -22.11
C ASN A 371 3.16 14.82 -21.04
N LEU A 372 3.10 15.38 -19.82
CA LEU A 372 3.85 14.90 -18.66
C LEU A 372 3.63 13.42 -18.31
N LEU A 373 2.47 12.84 -18.65
CA LEU A 373 2.14 11.45 -18.32
C LEU A 373 2.86 10.41 -19.21
N ASP A 374 3.48 10.81 -20.32
CA ASP A 374 4.16 9.86 -21.21
C ASP A 374 5.62 9.62 -20.77
N TYR A 375 6.17 10.51 -19.93
CA TYR A 375 7.57 10.56 -19.51
C TYR A 375 7.90 9.75 -18.23
N THR A 376 7.30 8.57 -18.04
CA THR A 376 7.45 7.71 -16.83
C THR A 376 7.94 6.31 -17.17
N LYS A 377 9.03 5.84 -16.52
CA LYS A 377 9.57 4.48 -16.70
C LYS A 377 8.64 3.36 -16.20
N TYR A 378 7.56 3.69 -15.49
CA TYR A 378 6.59 2.70 -15.00
C TYR A 378 5.46 2.53 -16.01
N PRO A 379 5.21 1.30 -16.49
CA PRO A 379 4.12 1.07 -17.42
C PRO A 379 2.79 1.42 -16.75
N THR A 380 2.12 2.41 -17.34
CA THR A 380 0.82 2.18 -17.98
C THR A 380 0.15 0.86 -17.59
N VAL A 381 -0.83 0.90 -16.68
CA VAL A 381 -1.65 -0.26 -16.31
C VAL A 381 -2.45 -0.69 -17.53
N SER A 382 -1.94 -1.72 -18.21
CA SER A 382 -2.57 -2.27 -19.40
C SER A 382 -3.85 -3.01 -18.99
N GLY A 383 -4.98 -2.30 -19.05
CA GLY A 383 -6.33 -2.88 -18.96
C GLY A 383 -6.57 -4.02 -19.97
N LYS A 384 -5.70 -4.13 -20.98
CA LYS A 384 -5.52 -5.26 -21.92
C LYS A 384 -5.44 -6.65 -21.25
N GLY A 385 -5.14 -6.74 -19.95
CA GLY A 385 -5.21 -7.99 -19.19
C GLY A 385 -6.61 -8.43 -18.72
N LYS A 386 -7.63 -7.56 -18.77
CA LYS A 386 -9.00 -7.85 -18.26
C LYS A 386 -9.89 -8.55 -19.29
N ILE A 387 -9.36 -9.60 -19.94
CA ILE A 387 -10.18 -10.40 -20.84
C ILE A 387 -11.10 -11.29 -20.01
N LYS A 388 -12.39 -10.90 -19.93
CA LYS A 388 -13.42 -11.68 -19.24
C LYS A 388 -13.70 -12.96 -20.03
N LYS A 389 -13.00 -14.03 -19.65
CA LYS A 389 -13.27 -15.38 -20.15
C LYS A 389 -14.67 -15.83 -19.76
N CYS A 390 -15.37 -16.44 -20.70
CA CYS A 390 -16.71 -16.95 -20.50
C CYS A 390 -16.69 -18.11 -19.49
N HIS A 391 -17.43 -18.00 -18.38
CA HIS A 391 -17.52 -19.06 -17.36
C HIS A 391 -18.04 -20.42 -17.88
N ASN A 392 -18.59 -20.49 -19.09
CA ASN A 392 -19.06 -21.73 -19.70
C ASN A 392 -17.98 -22.45 -20.52
N CYS A 393 -17.23 -21.71 -21.36
CA CYS A 393 -16.32 -22.28 -22.36
C CYS A 393 -14.89 -21.72 -22.34
N LEU A 394 -14.58 -20.84 -21.38
CA LEU A 394 -13.28 -20.17 -21.17
C LEU A 394 -12.77 -19.32 -22.35
N GLN A 395 -13.52 -19.23 -23.45
CA GLN A 395 -13.25 -18.34 -24.59
C GLN A 395 -13.55 -16.87 -24.26
N GLU A 396 -13.06 -15.99 -25.12
CA GLU A 396 -13.00 -14.55 -24.89
C GLU A 396 -14.14 -13.81 -25.62
N GLY A 397 -14.26 -12.49 -25.40
CA GLY A 397 -15.24 -11.63 -26.09
C GLY A 397 -16.72 -11.75 -25.66
N HIS A 398 -17.09 -12.70 -24.80
CA HIS A 398 -18.49 -12.91 -24.38
C HIS A 398 -18.63 -13.47 -22.95
N ASN A 399 -19.86 -13.61 -22.45
CA ASN A 399 -20.14 -14.12 -21.11
C ASN A 399 -21.12 -15.31 -21.12
N ALA A 400 -21.28 -16.01 -20.00
CA ALA A 400 -22.07 -17.24 -19.92
C ALA A 400 -23.58 -17.08 -20.24
N ARG A 401 -24.13 -15.86 -20.22
CA ARG A 401 -25.52 -15.60 -20.69
C ARG A 401 -25.61 -15.45 -22.21
N THR A 402 -24.53 -15.05 -22.87
CA THR A 402 -24.44 -14.82 -24.33
C THR A 402 -23.56 -15.85 -25.04
N CYS A 403 -23.21 -16.94 -24.36
CA CYS A 403 -22.42 -18.03 -24.91
C CYS A 403 -23.26 -18.85 -25.90
N LYS A 404 -22.73 -19.04 -27.12
CA LYS A 404 -23.31 -19.92 -28.15
C LYS A 404 -22.90 -21.39 -27.98
N ASN A 405 -21.81 -21.65 -27.25
CA ASN A 405 -21.33 -23.00 -27.00
C ASN A 405 -22.25 -23.69 -25.98
N GLU A 406 -22.37 -25.01 -26.08
CA GLU A 406 -23.25 -25.80 -25.23
C GLU A 406 -22.96 -25.58 -23.73
N LYS A 407 -24.02 -25.57 -22.91
CA LYS A 407 -23.92 -25.21 -21.49
C LYS A 407 -23.42 -26.39 -20.68
N VAL A 408 -22.21 -26.27 -20.13
CA VAL A 408 -21.64 -27.25 -19.21
C VAL A 408 -22.57 -27.35 -17.99
N VAL A 409 -23.18 -28.53 -17.84
CA VAL A 409 -24.09 -28.81 -16.72
C VAL A 409 -23.26 -28.74 -15.43
N PRO A 410 -23.66 -27.97 -14.39
CA PRO A 410 -22.95 -27.98 -13.12
C PRO A 410 -22.92 -29.41 -12.54
N PRO A 411 -21.87 -29.77 -11.77
CA PRO A 411 -21.72 -31.11 -11.23
C PRO A 411 -22.96 -31.54 -10.42
N PRO A 412 -23.29 -32.84 -10.38
CA PRO A 412 -24.48 -33.33 -9.70
C PRO A 412 -24.58 -32.80 -8.27
N LYS A 413 -25.73 -32.22 -7.92
CA LYS A 413 -25.96 -31.66 -6.58
C LYS A 413 -25.65 -32.73 -5.52
N GLU A 414 -24.75 -32.40 -4.60
CA GLU A 414 -24.33 -33.29 -3.53
C GLU A 414 -25.54 -33.87 -2.79
N LYS A 415 -25.58 -35.21 -2.67
CA LYS A 415 -26.63 -35.89 -1.92
C LYS A 415 -26.50 -35.51 -0.45
N LYS A 416 -27.47 -34.74 0.07
CA LYS A 416 -27.51 -34.38 1.50
C LYS A 416 -27.49 -35.66 2.35
N PRO A 417 -26.61 -35.77 3.36
CA PRO A 417 -26.66 -36.88 4.29
C PRO A 417 -27.99 -36.86 5.07
N PRO A 418 -28.56 -38.02 5.41
CA PRO A 418 -29.88 -38.12 6.03
C PRO A 418 -29.85 -37.72 7.51
N GLY A 419 -30.90 -37.03 7.96
CA GLY A 419 -31.32 -37.04 9.37
C GLY A 419 -30.94 -35.84 10.25
N ARG A 420 -31.80 -34.82 10.27
CA ARG A 420 -32.26 -34.23 11.54
C ARG A 420 -33.74 -33.84 11.41
N PRO A 421 -34.64 -34.23 12.34
CA PRO A 421 -36.06 -33.91 12.21
C PRO A 421 -36.32 -32.39 12.20
N LYS A 422 -37.22 -31.94 11.33
CA LYS A 422 -37.85 -30.62 11.49
C LYS A 422 -38.81 -30.68 12.66
N LYS A 423 -38.75 -29.71 13.58
CA LYS A 423 -39.88 -29.47 14.48
C LYS A 423 -41.05 -28.91 13.66
N THR A 424 -42.17 -29.61 13.71
CA THR A 424 -43.48 -29.06 13.39
C THR A 424 -43.91 -28.11 14.51
N ASN A 425 -44.35 -26.91 14.16
CA ASN A 425 -45.49 -26.30 14.82
C ASN A 425 -46.56 -26.14 13.73
N SER A 426 -47.72 -26.75 13.93
CA SER A 426 -48.95 -26.37 13.25
C SER A 426 -49.36 -24.98 13.71
N ASP A 427 -50.01 -24.22 12.83
CA ASP A 427 -51.42 -23.90 13.01
C ASP A 427 -52.03 -23.53 11.66
N GLU A 428 -53.28 -23.94 11.44
CA GLU A 428 -53.98 -23.79 10.17
C GLU A 428 -54.97 -22.62 10.22
N ARG A 429 -55.12 -21.89 9.11
CA ARG A 429 -56.29 -22.07 8.22
C ARG A 429 -56.20 -21.24 6.94
N PRO A 430 -56.66 -21.78 5.80
CA PRO A 430 -56.83 -21.03 4.56
C PRO A 430 -58.26 -20.49 4.38
N SER A 431 -58.42 -19.48 3.53
CA SER A 431 -59.72 -19.05 2.98
C SER A 431 -59.59 -18.82 1.47
N ARG A 432 -60.63 -19.21 0.72
CA ARG A 432 -60.77 -19.00 -0.74
C ARG A 432 -61.81 -17.89 -1.01
N GLY A 433 -61.77 -17.26 -2.19
CA GLY A 433 -62.79 -16.28 -2.66
C GLY A 433 -64.14 -16.93 -3.03
N PRO A 434 -65.08 -16.23 -3.71
CA PRO A 434 -64.81 -15.65 -5.04
C PRO A 434 -65.61 -14.39 -5.53
N SER A 435 -65.23 -13.87 -6.70
CA SER A 435 -65.97 -13.26 -7.85
C SER A 435 -67.16 -12.26 -7.74
N ALA A 436 -66.99 -11.08 -8.37
CA ALA A 436 -67.91 -10.34 -9.29
C ALA A 436 -67.09 -9.15 -9.93
N ALA A 437 -67.14 -8.74 -11.21
CA ALA A 437 -68.23 -8.37 -12.14
C ALA A 437 -68.97 -7.06 -11.72
N THR A 438 -69.24 -6.02 -12.54
CA THR A 438 -69.46 -5.91 -14.02
C THR A 438 -69.33 -4.44 -14.53
N SER A 439 -69.06 -4.21 -15.83
CA SER A 439 -69.25 -2.93 -16.62
C SER A 439 -68.47 -1.66 -16.16
N GLY A 440 -68.24 -0.59 -16.95
CA GLY A 440 -68.47 -0.17 -18.36
C GLY A 440 -67.92 1.28 -18.51
N GLY A 441 -67.81 1.98 -19.64
CA GLY A 441 -68.10 1.71 -21.05
C GLY A 441 -68.37 3.02 -21.84
N ARG A 442 -67.42 3.46 -22.70
CA ARG A 442 -67.47 4.61 -23.65
C ARG A 442 -67.38 6.05 -23.08
N GLY A 443 -66.95 6.99 -23.93
CA GLY A 443 -67.06 8.45 -23.75
C GLY A 443 -65.78 9.22 -24.09
N GLY A 444 -65.84 10.24 -24.96
CA GLY A 444 -64.69 11.07 -25.32
C GLY A 444 -65.05 12.38 -26.04
N LYS A 445 -64.02 13.16 -26.40
CA LYS A 445 -64.00 14.58 -26.84
C LYS A 445 -63.98 15.63 -25.70
N GLY A 446 -63.11 16.64 -25.85
CA GLY A 446 -63.23 17.97 -25.21
C GLY A 446 -63.78 18.98 -26.23
N PRO A 447 -63.35 20.27 -26.26
CA PRO A 447 -62.42 20.99 -25.37
C PRO A 447 -62.95 22.41 -24.97
N THR A 448 -62.04 23.40 -24.79
CA THR A 448 -62.20 24.88 -24.78
C THR A 448 -62.27 25.66 -23.44
N GLY A 449 -61.73 26.89 -23.46
CA GLY A 449 -62.06 28.00 -22.54
C GLY A 449 -61.14 28.27 -21.33
N ALA A 450 -61.07 29.50 -20.81
CA ALA A 450 -60.19 30.61 -21.22
C ALA A 450 -60.35 31.84 -20.28
N ARG A 451 -59.34 32.73 -20.18
CA ARG A 451 -59.27 33.97 -19.32
C ARG A 451 -59.15 33.68 -17.80
N GLY A 452 -58.57 34.53 -16.92
CA GLY A 452 -57.90 35.85 -17.02
C GLY A 452 -58.39 36.84 -15.94
N GLY A 453 -57.61 37.71 -15.25
CA GLY A 453 -56.19 38.10 -15.29
C GLY A 453 -55.90 39.29 -14.32
N ARG A 454 -54.80 40.07 -14.52
CA ARG A 454 -54.29 41.24 -13.70
C ARG A 454 -53.45 40.86 -12.45
N GLY A 455 -52.48 41.64 -11.96
CA GLY A 455 -51.81 42.87 -12.49
C GLY A 455 -50.98 43.67 -11.45
N SER A 456 -50.11 44.60 -11.91
CA SER A 456 -49.39 45.68 -11.14
C SER A 456 -48.23 45.26 -10.19
N SER A 457 -47.24 46.07 -9.77
CA SER A 457 -46.62 47.39 -10.18
C SER A 457 -45.48 47.77 -9.18
N ALA A 458 -44.53 48.72 -9.34
CA ALA A 458 -43.81 49.36 -10.47
C ALA A 458 -42.77 50.41 -9.91
N GLY A 459 -41.61 50.63 -10.58
CA GLY A 459 -40.61 51.71 -10.28
C GLY A 459 -39.18 51.33 -10.76
N THR A 460 -38.32 52.11 -11.45
CA THR A 460 -37.92 53.55 -11.53
C THR A 460 -36.95 54.02 -10.43
N SER A 461 -35.95 54.91 -10.64
CA SER A 461 -35.63 55.83 -11.75
C SER A 461 -34.11 56.14 -11.98
N SER A 462 -33.82 56.94 -13.02
CA SER A 462 -32.54 57.62 -13.41
C SER A 462 -32.09 58.73 -12.44
N GLY A 463 -31.00 59.53 -12.60
CA GLY A 463 -29.93 59.77 -13.61
C GLY A 463 -28.85 60.74 -13.00
N ARG A 464 -27.94 61.51 -13.64
CA ARG A 464 -27.49 61.85 -15.02
C ARG A 464 -26.06 62.49 -14.96
N GLY A 465 -25.32 62.70 -16.07
CA GLY A 465 -24.24 63.73 -16.17
C GLY A 465 -23.06 63.45 -17.14
N VAL A 466 -22.72 64.38 -18.05
CA VAL A 466 -21.73 64.29 -19.18
C VAL A 466 -21.33 65.74 -19.57
N PRO A 467 -20.04 66.18 -19.77
CA PRO A 467 -19.32 66.09 -21.09
C PRO A 467 -17.75 66.29 -21.13
N ILE A 468 -17.17 66.27 -22.36
CA ILE A 468 -15.95 67.02 -22.87
C ILE A 468 -14.55 66.64 -22.30
N THR A 469 -13.44 66.45 -23.06
CA THR A 469 -13.09 66.66 -24.51
C THR A 469 -12.07 65.62 -25.05
N GLN A 470 -11.93 65.60 -26.39
CA GLN A 470 -10.77 65.33 -27.30
C GLN A 470 -9.32 65.16 -26.72
N ASP A 471 -8.35 64.51 -27.39
CA ASP A 471 -8.28 64.02 -28.81
C ASP A 471 -7.25 62.87 -29.05
N ASP A 472 -7.20 62.40 -30.31
CA ASP A 472 -6.10 61.69 -31.02
C ASP A 472 -5.73 60.21 -30.74
N GLY A 473 -5.09 59.59 -31.77
CA GLY A 473 -4.82 58.15 -31.94
C GLY A 473 -3.61 57.57 -31.18
N VAL A 474 -3.13 56.35 -31.45
CA VAL A 474 -3.16 55.54 -32.70
C VAL A 474 -3.47 54.06 -32.38
N ALA A 475 -4.01 53.31 -33.36
CA ALA A 475 -4.27 51.87 -33.22
C ALA A 475 -3.08 51.00 -33.64
N GLU A 476 -2.65 50.09 -32.77
CA GLU A 476 -1.90 48.88 -33.13
C GLU A 476 -2.73 47.64 -32.77
N THR A 477 -2.80 46.68 -33.70
CA THR A 477 -3.57 45.44 -33.54
C THR A 477 -2.76 44.37 -32.82
N GLN A 478 -3.12 44.06 -31.57
CA GLN A 478 -2.63 42.85 -30.91
C GLN A 478 -3.44 41.63 -31.37
N ASP A 479 -2.80 40.72 -32.11
CA ASP A 479 -3.37 39.41 -32.43
C ASP A 479 -3.51 38.56 -31.17
N VAL A 480 -4.75 38.41 -30.69
CA VAL A 480 -5.08 37.57 -29.53
C VAL A 480 -5.03 36.10 -29.93
N VAL A 481 -3.87 35.47 -29.74
CA VAL A 481 -3.72 34.02 -29.86
C VAL A 481 -4.56 33.33 -28.76
N PRO A 482 -5.48 32.41 -29.09
CA PRO A 482 -6.36 31.82 -28.07
C PRO A 482 -5.63 30.94 -27.06
N GLU A 483 -5.84 31.19 -25.76
CA GLU A 483 -5.47 30.22 -24.72
C GLU A 483 -6.32 28.94 -24.88
N THR A 484 -5.68 27.82 -25.18
CA THR A 484 -6.35 26.50 -25.19
C THR A 484 -6.60 26.02 -23.76
N GLN A 485 -7.64 26.59 -23.13
CA GLN A 485 -8.09 26.26 -21.78
C GLN A 485 -8.56 24.79 -21.72
N PHE A 486 -7.76 23.92 -21.10
CA PHE A 486 -8.10 22.51 -20.90
C PHE A 486 -8.68 22.27 -19.51
N ASP A 487 -9.98 21.95 -19.46
CA ASP A 487 -10.68 21.62 -18.22
C ASP A 487 -10.15 20.33 -17.57
N ILE A 488 -9.39 20.49 -16.48
CA ILE A 488 -9.09 19.42 -15.52
C ILE A 488 -9.71 19.74 -14.14
N GLU A 489 -10.80 20.51 -14.15
CA GLU A 489 -11.62 20.82 -12.96
C GLU A 489 -13.03 20.24 -13.08
N ASN A 490 -13.15 18.92 -12.88
CA ASN A 490 -14.29 18.31 -12.17
C ASN A 490 -14.02 16.85 -11.82
N ALA A 491 -13.26 16.66 -10.74
CA ALA A 491 -13.10 15.36 -10.08
C ALA A 491 -13.13 15.58 -8.56
N ASN A 492 -14.34 15.79 -8.02
CA ASN A 492 -14.56 15.93 -6.58
C ASN A 492 -14.05 14.70 -5.84
N LEU A 493 -12.87 14.87 -5.24
CA LEU A 493 -12.31 14.03 -4.19
C LEU A 493 -12.14 14.96 -3.00
N GLU A 494 -13.13 14.93 -2.10
CA GLU A 494 -13.16 15.76 -0.91
C GLU A 494 -11.92 15.55 -0.04
N ASP A 495 -11.52 16.60 0.69
CA ASP A 495 -10.29 16.59 1.48
C ASP A 495 -10.43 15.68 2.72
N GLN A 496 -9.89 14.47 2.63
CA GLN A 496 -9.69 13.59 3.78
C GLN A 496 -8.22 13.53 4.22
N SER A 497 -7.63 14.70 4.47
CA SER A 497 -6.32 14.83 5.13
C SER A 497 -6.38 14.91 6.66
N ASN A 498 -7.46 14.43 7.30
CA ASN A 498 -7.61 14.50 8.76
C ASN A 498 -8.36 13.31 9.42
N VAL A 499 -7.84 12.08 9.28
CA VAL A 499 -8.22 10.93 10.15
C VAL A 499 -6.98 10.15 10.61
N VAL A 500 -6.43 10.54 11.76
CA VAL A 500 -5.69 9.60 12.62
C VAL A 500 -6.70 9.05 13.63
N GLY A 501 -7.44 8.03 13.20
CA GLY A 501 -8.52 7.40 13.97
C GLY A 501 -8.59 5.92 13.64
N GLY A 502 -8.88 5.09 14.64
CA GLY A 502 -8.91 3.64 14.48
C GLY A 502 -10.12 3.18 13.65
N ILE A 503 -9.89 2.32 12.66
CA ILE A 503 -10.97 1.65 11.92
C ILE A 503 -11.59 0.60 12.86
N GLY A 504 -12.64 1.00 13.56
CA GLY A 504 -13.56 0.08 14.23
C GLY A 504 -14.38 -0.66 13.17
N ILE A 505 -14.34 -1.99 13.20
CA ILE A 505 -15.26 -2.81 12.38
C ILE A 505 -16.55 -2.96 13.18
N ASP A 506 -17.63 -2.33 12.71
CA ASP A 506 -18.96 -2.49 13.30
C ASP A 506 -19.52 -3.89 12.99
N VAL A 507 -19.18 -4.84 13.86
CA VAL A 507 -19.91 -6.09 13.99
C VAL A 507 -21.21 -5.80 14.74
N PRO A 508 -22.41 -6.11 14.21
CA PRO A 508 -23.68 -5.85 14.88
C PRO A 508 -23.87 -6.77 16.10
N VAL A 509 -23.26 -6.41 17.23
CA VAL A 509 -23.41 -7.14 18.50
C VAL A 509 -24.79 -6.89 19.06
N ILE A 510 -25.66 -7.90 19.00
CA ILE A 510 -26.97 -7.91 19.66
C ILE A 510 -26.77 -7.92 21.18
N ARG A 511 -26.57 -6.74 21.77
CA ARG A 511 -26.57 -6.54 23.23
C ARG A 511 -28.01 -6.48 23.74
N ALA A 512 -28.52 -7.61 24.19
CA ALA A 512 -29.75 -7.66 24.98
C ALA A 512 -29.62 -6.73 26.21
N LYS A 513 -30.43 -5.67 26.28
CA LYS A 513 -30.47 -4.75 27.42
C LYS A 513 -31.18 -5.42 28.61
N LEU A 514 -30.45 -6.19 29.40
CA LEU A 514 -30.88 -6.57 30.74
C LEU A 514 -31.02 -5.28 31.59
N LYS A 515 -32.26 -4.81 31.76
CA LYS A 515 -32.58 -3.78 32.76
C LYS A 515 -32.27 -4.34 34.15
N PRO A 516 -31.69 -3.56 35.08
CA PRO A 516 -31.63 -3.98 36.48
C PRO A 516 -33.05 -4.13 37.03
N ARG A 517 -33.34 -5.24 37.71
CA ARG A 517 -34.53 -5.33 38.56
C ARG A 517 -34.34 -4.37 39.74
N LYS A 518 -35.40 -3.63 40.11
CA LYS A 518 -35.48 -2.99 41.43
C LYS A 518 -35.43 -4.08 42.51
N PRO A 519 -34.90 -3.81 43.72
CA PRO A 519 -35.12 -4.70 44.85
C PRO A 519 -36.62 -4.78 45.13
N SER A 520 -37.15 -6.00 45.22
CA SER A 520 -38.46 -6.26 45.81
C SER A 520 -38.29 -6.35 47.32
N GLU A 521 -39.12 -5.62 48.07
CA GLU A 521 -39.15 -5.68 49.53
C GLU A 521 -39.59 -7.09 50.00
N ARG A 522 -39.18 -7.46 51.23
CA ARG A 522 -39.74 -8.63 51.89
C ARG A 522 -41.16 -8.30 52.37
N ILE A 523 -42.11 -9.19 52.07
CA ILE A 523 -43.32 -9.33 52.87
C ILE A 523 -43.39 -10.81 53.26
N ILE A 524 -43.12 -11.05 54.55
CA ILE A 524 -43.27 -12.30 55.32
C ILE A 524 -42.67 -13.54 54.61
#